data_AF-A0A382SFW3-F1
#
_entry.id   AF-A0A382SFW3-F1
#
_cell.length_a   1.000
_cell.length_b   1.000
_cell.length_c   1.000
_cell.angle_alpha   90.00
_cell.angle_beta   90.00
_cell.angle_gamma   90.00
#
_symmetry.space_group_name_H-M   'P 1'
#
loop_
_entity.id
_entity.type
_entity.pdbx_description
1 polymer ?
#
loop_
_entity_poly.entity_id
_entity_poly.type
_entity_poly.pdbx_seq_one_letter_code
_entity_poly.pdbx_strand_id
1 'polypeptide(L)'
;MITKSQHDSKNINQSIINYDAIIVGAGFGGMYMLHSLNKLGLKTLILEEGKGVGGTWYWNRYPGARCDVQSIEYSYSFSDELQQEWEWSNKYSTQSEILEYANHVADRFNLREHIRFNERVLSAEYVENSKIWKLETNSGKIFQSRYCVMATGSLSSINKPKFAGIDSYTGDWYITGKWPHEKIDLTGKTVGIIGTGSSAVQAIPVLAANSKHLTVFQRTANYSIPANNKPLDPEEIRYVKDNYSSIREKQRQGRAGVAFTNMGTKSALEVSKEERLNEYQKRWDTGYSGFISAYT
;
A
#
# COMPACT_ATOMS: atom_id res chain seq x y z
N MET A 1 -28.65 64.15 20.23
CA MET A 1 -29.61 63.06 20.49
C MET A 1 -29.54 62.06 19.34
N ILE A 2 -29.09 60.84 19.66
CA ILE A 2 -29.63 59.53 19.18
C ILE A 2 -29.56 59.31 17.64
N THR A 3 -28.38 58.92 17.12
CA THR A 3 -27.90 57.55 16.81
C THR A 3 -28.40 56.97 15.49
N LYS A 4 -27.48 56.93 14.50
CA LYS A 4 -27.55 56.09 13.31
C LYS A 4 -27.11 54.67 13.67
N SER A 5 -28.02 53.73 13.41
CA SER A 5 -27.84 52.33 13.04
C SER A 5 -26.42 51.76 13.15
N GLN A 6 -26.24 50.85 14.11
CA GLN A 6 -25.11 49.97 14.24
C GLN A 6 -24.88 49.16 12.95
N HIS A 7 -23.68 49.27 12.39
CA HIS A 7 -23.11 48.22 11.56
C HIS A 7 -22.71 47.08 12.48
N ASP A 8 -23.46 45.98 12.45
CA ASP A 8 -23.01 44.69 12.96
C ASP A 8 -21.86 44.21 12.06
N SER A 9 -20.65 44.64 12.39
CA SER A 9 -19.43 43.95 11.99
C SER A 9 -19.44 42.60 12.69
N LYS A 10 -20.02 41.59 12.03
CA LYS A 10 -19.80 40.18 12.34
C LYS A 10 -18.29 39.97 12.43
N ASN A 11 -17.80 39.88 13.67
CA ASN A 11 -16.49 39.32 13.97
C ASN A 11 -16.43 37.95 13.29
N ILE A 12 -15.73 37.90 12.15
CA ILE A 12 -15.26 36.65 11.57
C ILE A 12 -14.24 36.15 12.58
N ASN A 13 -14.75 35.33 13.53
CA ASN A 13 -13.95 34.64 14.52
C ASN A 13 -12.71 34.08 13.82
N GLN A 14 -11.54 34.46 14.33
CA GLN A 14 -10.26 33.84 13.99
C GLN A 14 -10.48 32.34 13.89
N SER A 15 -10.36 31.80 12.67
CA SER A 15 -10.52 30.37 12.43
C SER A 15 -9.51 29.66 13.31
N ILE A 16 -9.99 29.01 14.37
CA ILE A 16 -9.15 28.20 15.25
C ILE A 16 -8.57 27.12 14.33
N ILE A 17 -7.29 27.27 13.99
CA ILE A 17 -6.56 26.25 13.25
C ILE A 17 -6.64 24.99 14.10
N ASN A 18 -7.40 24.00 13.64
CA ASN A 18 -7.70 22.85 14.46
C ASN A 18 -6.54 21.85 14.49
N TYR A 19 -5.59 21.91 13.56
CA TYR A 19 -4.46 20.98 13.44
C TYR A 19 -3.22 21.68 12.89
N ASP A 20 -2.03 21.28 13.34
CA ASP A 20 -0.77 21.73 12.73
C ASP A 20 -0.60 21.11 11.34
N ALA A 21 -0.87 19.81 11.22
CA ALA A 21 -0.77 19.06 9.98
C ALA A 21 -1.99 18.16 9.74
N ILE A 22 -2.44 18.10 8.48
CA ILE A 22 -3.38 17.08 8.01
C ILE A 22 -2.68 16.20 6.98
N ILE A 23 -2.79 14.89 7.16
CA ILE A 23 -2.27 13.86 6.26
C ILE A 23 -3.47 13.22 5.54
N VAL A 24 -3.37 13.01 4.23
CA VAL A 24 -4.40 12.32 3.44
C VAL A 24 -3.96 10.89 3.14
N GLY A 25 -4.62 9.92 3.78
CA GLY A 25 -4.37 8.48 3.63
C GLY A 25 -3.72 7.83 4.86
N ALA A 26 -4.27 6.69 5.31
CA ALA A 26 -3.81 5.85 6.42
C ALA A 26 -3.09 4.57 5.93
N GLY A 27 -2.37 4.68 4.82
CA GLY A 27 -1.40 3.66 4.39
C GLY A 27 -0.08 3.77 5.17
N PHE A 28 0.92 2.98 4.78
CA PHE A 28 2.24 2.99 5.43
C PHE A 28 2.89 4.39 5.49
N GLY A 29 2.88 5.14 4.39
CA GLY A 29 3.43 6.51 4.39
C GLY A 29 2.71 7.43 5.39
N GLY A 30 1.38 7.36 5.45
CA GLY A 30 0.59 8.23 6.31
C GLY A 30 0.69 7.88 7.79
N MET A 31 0.66 6.59 8.13
CA MET A 31 0.86 6.14 9.51
C MET A 31 2.24 6.51 10.04
N TYR A 32 3.30 6.34 9.25
CA TYR A 32 4.64 6.74 9.66
C TYR A 32 4.79 8.26 9.77
N MET A 33 4.18 9.02 8.86
CA MET A 33 4.16 10.48 8.96
C MET A 33 3.46 10.95 10.24
N LEU A 34 2.29 10.37 10.56
CA LEU A 34 1.58 10.68 11.81
C LEU A 34 2.43 10.37 13.04
N HIS A 35 3.04 9.19 13.10
CA HIS A 35 3.97 8.81 14.17
C HIS A 35 5.12 9.82 14.32
N SER A 36 5.71 10.23 13.20
CA SER A 36 6.83 11.17 13.18
C SER A 36 6.44 12.56 13.65
N LEU A 37 5.30 13.09 13.19
CA LEU A 37 4.81 14.41 13.59
C LEU A 37 4.31 14.44 15.04
N ASN A 38 3.71 13.36 15.53
CA ASN A 38 3.34 13.22 16.94
C ASN A 38 4.57 13.26 17.85
N LYS A 39 5.69 12.62 17.45
CA LYS A 39 6.96 12.72 18.19
C LYS A 39 7.54 14.14 18.27
N LEU A 40 7.18 15.00 17.32
CA LEU A 40 7.54 16.43 17.32
C LEU A 40 6.57 17.30 18.12
N GLY A 41 5.53 16.70 18.74
CA GLY A 41 4.51 17.42 19.49
C GLY A 41 3.48 18.16 18.63
N LEU A 42 3.40 17.85 17.33
CA LEU A 42 2.47 18.51 16.41
C LEU A 42 1.08 17.88 16.47
N LYS A 43 0.05 18.73 16.55
CA LYS A 43 -1.35 18.28 16.53
C LYS A 43 -1.72 17.82 15.12
N THR A 44 -1.68 16.52 14.89
CA THR A 44 -1.80 15.91 13.56
C THR A 44 -3.09 15.10 13.42
N LEU A 45 -3.66 15.10 12.21
CA LEU A 45 -4.83 14.28 11.85
C LEU A 45 -4.60 13.58 10.50
N ILE A 46 -4.98 12.30 10.40
CA ILE A 46 -5.16 11.61 9.12
C ILE A 46 -6.63 11.63 8.70
N LEU A 47 -6.89 11.95 7.43
CA LEU A 47 -8.19 11.70 6.77
C LEU A 47 -8.04 10.47 5.85
N GLU A 48 -8.86 9.45 6.07
CA GLU A 48 -8.82 8.17 5.34
C GLU A 48 -10.20 7.82 4.77
N GLU A 49 -10.23 7.44 3.49
CA GLU A 49 -11.46 7.02 2.80
C GLU A 49 -11.99 5.67 3.31
N GLY A 50 -11.09 4.73 3.62
CA GLY A 50 -11.42 3.41 4.15
C GLY A 50 -11.94 3.43 5.58
N LYS A 51 -12.41 2.26 6.05
CA LYS A 51 -12.85 2.03 7.44
C LYS A 51 -11.72 1.57 8.36
N GLY A 52 -10.51 1.43 7.84
CA GLY A 52 -9.36 0.92 8.56
C GLY A 52 -8.06 1.36 7.92
N VAL A 53 -6.95 1.07 8.62
CA VAL A 53 -5.59 1.38 8.17
C VAL A 53 -5.08 0.35 7.17
N GLY A 54 -3.95 0.66 6.52
CA GLY A 54 -3.21 -0.28 5.66
C GLY A 54 -3.14 0.13 4.19
N GLY A 55 -3.94 1.11 3.77
CA GLY A 55 -3.91 1.68 2.42
C GLY A 55 -4.12 0.61 1.34
N THR A 56 -3.11 0.38 0.48
CA THR A 56 -3.13 -0.69 -0.53
C THR A 56 -3.60 -2.03 0.04
N TRP A 57 -3.12 -2.39 1.23
CA TRP A 57 -3.43 -3.66 1.88
C TRP A 57 -4.81 -3.68 2.53
N TYR A 58 -5.45 -2.54 2.75
CA TYR A 58 -6.86 -2.50 3.15
C TYR A 58 -7.77 -2.78 1.96
N TRP A 59 -7.48 -2.21 0.79
CA TRP A 59 -8.36 -2.26 -0.38
C TRP A 59 -8.18 -3.50 -1.27
N ASN A 60 -6.96 -4.01 -1.43
CA ASN A 60 -6.61 -5.06 -2.39
C ASN A 60 -6.80 -6.47 -1.82
N ARG A 61 -8.03 -6.82 -1.43
CA ARG A 61 -8.35 -8.07 -0.73
C ARG A 61 -8.73 -9.24 -1.66
N TYR A 62 -8.38 -9.14 -2.94
CA TYR A 62 -8.67 -10.18 -3.91
C TYR A 62 -7.91 -11.48 -3.57
N PRO A 63 -8.46 -12.65 -3.90
CA PRO A 63 -7.83 -13.92 -3.59
C PRO A 63 -6.44 -14.00 -4.24
N GLY A 64 -5.42 -14.38 -3.46
CA GLY A 64 -4.04 -14.49 -3.92
C GLY A 64 -3.19 -13.24 -3.76
N ALA A 65 -3.77 -12.10 -3.34
CA ALA A 65 -3.03 -10.85 -3.13
C ALA A 65 -1.82 -11.04 -2.19
N ARG A 66 -0.63 -10.67 -2.66
CA ARG A 66 0.66 -10.90 -1.97
C ARG A 66 1.67 -9.80 -2.30
N CYS A 67 2.64 -9.59 -1.41
CA CYS A 67 3.79 -8.73 -1.70
C CYS A 67 4.83 -9.45 -2.57
N ASP A 68 5.43 -8.72 -3.49
CA ASP A 68 6.52 -9.21 -4.36
C ASP A 68 7.92 -8.94 -3.75
N VAL A 69 7.97 -8.28 -2.58
CA VAL A 69 9.18 -8.06 -1.77
C VAL A 69 9.15 -9.01 -0.58
N GLN A 70 10.32 -9.52 -0.17
CA GLN A 70 10.39 -10.42 0.97
C GLN A 70 9.86 -9.77 2.25
N SER A 71 9.16 -10.55 3.07
CA SER A 71 8.42 -10.06 4.25
C SER A 71 9.30 -9.33 5.26
N ILE A 72 10.48 -9.89 5.54
CA ILE A 72 11.49 -9.31 6.41
C ILE A 72 11.97 -7.93 5.93
N GLU A 73 11.87 -7.67 4.63
CA GLU A 73 12.29 -6.42 4.01
C GLU A 73 11.15 -5.41 3.91
N TYR A 74 9.92 -5.87 3.67
CA TYR A 74 8.73 -5.06 3.49
C TYR A 74 8.04 -4.73 4.83
N SER A 75 8.76 -4.03 5.70
CA SER A 75 8.28 -3.65 7.04
C SER A 75 8.95 -2.37 7.54
N TYR A 76 8.44 -1.80 8.62
CA TYR A 76 9.00 -0.57 9.18
C TYR A 76 10.33 -0.85 9.88
N SER A 77 11.20 0.16 9.88
CA SER A 77 12.52 0.13 10.51
C SER A 77 12.72 1.21 11.57
N PHE A 78 11.65 1.92 11.97
CA PHE A 78 11.75 3.06 12.91
C PHE A 78 11.70 2.66 14.39
N SER A 79 11.39 1.39 14.69
CA SER A 79 11.33 0.84 16.05
C SER A 79 11.96 -0.54 16.04
N ASP A 80 13.00 -0.71 16.85
CA ASP A 80 13.67 -2.00 17.00
C ASP A 80 12.77 -3.01 17.72
N GLU A 81 11.98 -2.56 18.69
CA GLU A 81 11.04 -3.41 19.41
C GLU A 81 10.00 -4.02 18.46
N LEU A 82 9.45 -3.21 17.54
CA LEU A 82 8.51 -3.69 16.52
C LEU A 82 9.16 -4.73 15.60
N GLN A 83 10.41 -4.52 15.21
CA GLN A 83 11.15 -5.45 14.35
C GLN A 83 11.45 -6.78 15.05
N GLN A 84 11.74 -6.75 16.36
CA GLN A 84 12.03 -7.95 17.14
C GLN A 84 10.77 -8.76 17.49
N GLU A 85 9.66 -8.07 17.74
CA GLU A 85 8.41 -8.69 18.19
C GLU A 85 7.63 -9.32 17.04
N TRP A 86 7.55 -8.66 15.88
CA TRP A 86 6.74 -9.15 14.77
C TRP A 86 7.38 -10.37 14.09
N GLU A 87 6.58 -11.40 13.82
CA GLU A 87 7.03 -12.61 13.13
C GLU A 87 6.28 -12.81 11.83
N TRP A 88 7.04 -12.86 10.73
CA TRP A 88 6.50 -13.16 9.41
C TRP A 88 6.46 -14.66 9.19
N SER A 89 5.36 -15.15 8.65
CA SER A 89 5.11 -16.57 8.44
C SER A 89 5.77 -17.14 7.18
N ASN A 90 5.84 -16.34 6.12
CA ASN A 90 6.27 -16.77 4.79
C ASN A 90 7.29 -15.80 4.19
N LYS A 91 8.06 -16.27 3.20
CA LYS A 91 9.04 -15.44 2.47
C LYS A 91 8.39 -14.21 1.85
N TYR A 92 7.17 -14.34 1.34
CA TYR A 92 6.38 -13.26 0.76
C TYR A 92 5.01 -13.18 1.45
N SER A 93 4.76 -12.12 2.20
CA SER A 93 3.55 -11.99 3.02
C SER A 93 2.30 -11.83 2.17
N THR A 94 1.21 -12.47 2.61
CA THR A 94 -0.11 -12.25 2.01
C THR A 94 -0.62 -10.86 2.35
N GLN A 95 -1.63 -10.40 1.59
CA GLN A 95 -2.33 -9.16 1.95
C GLN A 95 -2.87 -9.18 3.38
N SER A 96 -3.42 -10.31 3.83
CA SER A 96 -4.01 -10.42 5.17
C SER A 96 -2.98 -10.22 6.28
N GLU A 97 -1.80 -10.83 6.14
CA GLU A 97 -0.71 -10.72 7.12
C GLU A 97 -0.12 -9.31 7.17
N ILE A 98 0.02 -8.64 6.01
CA ILE A 98 0.48 -7.25 5.98
C ILE A 98 -0.57 -6.30 6.55
N LEU A 99 -1.85 -6.57 6.32
CA LEU A 99 -2.93 -5.80 6.93
C LEU A 99 -2.96 -6.01 8.46
N GLU A 100 -2.70 -7.23 8.94
CA GLU A 100 -2.56 -7.51 10.37
C GLU A 100 -1.39 -6.72 10.97
N TYR A 101 -0.23 -6.75 10.33
CA TYR A 101 0.93 -5.92 10.71
C TYR A 101 0.59 -4.43 10.76
N ALA A 102 -0.10 -3.90 9.74
CA ALA A 102 -0.51 -2.50 9.71
C ALA A 102 -1.46 -2.15 10.88
N ASN A 103 -2.39 -3.04 11.22
CA ASN A 103 -3.27 -2.86 12.38
C ASN A 103 -2.48 -2.88 13.69
N HIS A 104 -1.59 -3.87 13.86
CA HIS A 104 -0.69 -3.98 15.02
C HIS A 104 0.11 -2.69 15.22
N VAL A 105 0.73 -2.14 14.16
CA VAL A 105 1.46 -0.87 14.24
C VAL A 105 0.56 0.27 14.69
N ALA A 106 -0.62 0.40 14.08
CA ALA A 106 -1.52 1.48 14.42
C ALA A 106 -2.06 1.38 15.86
N ASP A 107 -2.15 0.17 16.44
CA ASP A 107 -2.54 -0.03 17.84
C ASP A 107 -1.36 0.22 18.79
N ARG A 108 -0.19 -0.36 18.49
CA ARG A 108 1.04 -0.22 19.27
C ARG A 108 1.45 1.24 19.52
N PHE A 109 1.29 2.09 18.50
CA PHE A 109 1.66 3.50 18.57
C PHE A 109 0.46 4.43 18.75
N ASN A 110 -0.70 3.91 19.16
CA ASN A 110 -1.93 4.67 19.43
C ASN A 110 -2.35 5.61 18.29
N LEU A 111 -2.18 5.19 17.04
CA LEU A 111 -2.41 6.06 15.88
C LEU A 111 -3.89 6.32 15.62
N ARG A 112 -4.78 5.37 15.97
CA ARG A 112 -6.20 5.39 15.57
C ARG A 112 -6.97 6.61 16.05
N GLU A 113 -6.66 7.15 17.22
CA GLU A 113 -7.35 8.34 17.76
C GLU A 113 -7.16 9.59 16.88
N HIS A 114 -6.05 9.61 16.14
CA HIS A 114 -5.67 10.67 15.20
C HIS A 114 -6.11 10.40 13.76
N ILE A 115 -6.95 9.38 13.52
CA ILE A 115 -7.46 9.06 12.18
C ILE A 115 -8.96 9.33 12.14
N ARG A 116 -9.43 9.94 11.05
CA ARG A 116 -10.84 9.99 10.70
C ARG A 116 -11.07 9.12 9.48
N PHE A 117 -11.70 7.97 9.71
CA PHE A 117 -12.10 7.01 8.69
C PHE A 117 -13.39 7.44 8.00
N ASN A 118 -13.65 6.90 6.81
CA ASN A 118 -14.77 7.26 5.94
C ASN A 118 -14.77 8.74 5.50
N GLU A 119 -13.63 9.41 5.56
CA GLU A 119 -13.45 10.82 5.17
C GLU A 119 -12.59 10.87 3.91
N ARG A 120 -13.24 10.82 2.75
CA ARG A 120 -12.57 11.01 1.45
C ARG A 120 -12.38 12.50 1.20
N VAL A 121 -11.13 12.95 1.13
CA VAL A 121 -10.80 14.32 0.70
C VAL A 121 -11.17 14.50 -0.77
N LEU A 122 -11.99 15.52 -1.06
CA LEU A 122 -12.44 15.88 -2.40
C LEU A 122 -11.64 17.05 -2.99
N SER A 123 -11.22 17.99 -2.13
CA SER A 123 -10.43 19.15 -2.53
C SER A 123 -9.44 19.53 -1.42
N ALA A 124 -8.33 20.13 -1.83
CA ALA A 124 -7.34 20.75 -0.94
C ALA A 124 -6.92 22.09 -1.57
N GLU A 125 -7.23 23.18 -0.88
CA GLU A 125 -6.99 24.54 -1.34
C GLU A 125 -6.08 25.26 -0.36
N TYR A 126 -5.04 25.93 -0.87
CA TYR A 126 -4.19 26.78 -0.06
C TYR A 126 -4.75 28.21 -0.05
N VAL A 127 -5.03 28.74 1.15
CA VAL A 127 -5.61 30.07 1.34
C VAL A 127 -4.50 31.04 1.73
N GLU A 128 -4.02 31.81 0.75
CA GLU A 128 -2.83 32.66 0.86
C GLU A 128 -2.87 33.64 2.06
N ASN A 129 -3.98 34.36 2.22
CA ASN A 129 -4.13 35.40 3.26
C ASN A 129 -3.96 34.84 4.68
N SER A 130 -4.43 33.62 4.92
CA SER A 130 -4.36 32.95 6.22
C SER A 130 -3.20 31.96 6.32
N LYS A 131 -2.51 31.66 5.21
CA LYS A 131 -1.41 30.70 5.13
C LYS A 131 -1.77 29.32 5.69
N ILE A 132 -2.94 28.82 5.30
CA ILE A 132 -3.47 27.51 5.71
C ILE A 132 -3.94 26.72 4.51
N TRP A 133 -3.97 25.40 4.68
CA TRP A 133 -4.69 24.48 3.81
C TRP A 133 -6.11 24.27 4.32
N LYS A 134 -7.07 24.31 3.39
CA LYS A 134 -8.48 23.96 3.59
C LYS A 134 -8.76 22.67 2.82
N LEU A 135 -9.20 21.63 3.51
CA LEU A 135 -9.55 20.34 2.93
C LEU A 135 -11.04 20.09 3.09
N GLU A 136 -11.74 19.78 2.01
CA GLU A 136 -13.16 19.40 2.02
C GLU A 136 -13.30 17.90 1.82
N THR A 137 -14.20 17.27 2.59
CA THR A 137 -14.45 15.83 2.52
C THR A 137 -15.81 15.51 1.93
N ASN A 138 -16.00 14.24 1.54
CA ASN A 138 -17.28 13.70 1.06
C ASN A 138 -18.44 13.82 2.06
N SER A 139 -18.17 14.04 3.35
CA SER A 139 -19.21 14.31 4.34
C SER A 139 -19.63 15.78 4.40
N GLY A 140 -19.08 16.65 3.54
CA GLY A 140 -19.27 18.10 3.57
C GLY A 140 -18.52 18.81 4.71
N LYS A 141 -17.64 18.12 5.44
CA LYS A 141 -16.83 18.73 6.50
C LYS A 141 -15.63 19.44 5.89
N ILE A 142 -15.21 20.50 6.56
CA ILE A 142 -14.02 21.26 6.21
C ILE A 142 -13.00 21.13 7.35
N PHE A 143 -11.78 20.74 6.99
CA PHE A 143 -10.65 20.66 7.89
C PHE A 143 -9.59 21.70 7.50
N GLN A 144 -8.91 22.26 8.49
CA GLN A 144 -7.92 23.31 8.29
C GLN A 144 -6.61 22.96 9.01
N SER A 145 -5.48 23.23 8.35
CA SER A 145 -4.15 23.00 8.91
C SER A 145 -3.09 23.92 8.31
N ARG A 146 -1.93 24.03 8.98
CA ARG A 146 -0.77 24.75 8.41
C ARG A 146 -0.08 23.92 7.33
N TYR A 147 0.03 22.61 7.54
CA TYR A 147 0.70 21.68 6.63
C TYR A 147 -0.27 20.63 6.10
N CYS A 148 -0.21 20.35 4.80
CA CYS A 148 -0.95 19.27 4.17
C CYS A 148 0.03 18.24 3.59
N VAL A 149 -0.11 16.97 3.96
CA VAL A 149 0.74 15.87 3.47
C VAL A 149 -0.10 14.87 2.68
N MET A 150 0.21 14.72 1.40
CA MET A 150 -0.49 13.78 0.52
C MET A 150 0.15 12.39 0.59
N ALA A 151 -0.34 11.54 1.49
CA ALA A 151 0.07 10.15 1.65
C ALA A 151 -0.87 9.17 0.92
N THR A 152 -1.35 9.57 -0.26
CA THR A 152 -2.44 8.89 -1.00
C THR A 152 -2.00 7.62 -1.75
N GLY A 153 -0.71 7.27 -1.70
CA GLY A 153 -0.14 6.10 -2.38
C GLY A 153 -0.01 6.25 -3.90
N SER A 154 0.85 5.44 -4.51
CA SER A 154 1.15 5.49 -5.95
C SER A 154 0.20 4.66 -6.81
N LEU A 155 -0.61 3.78 -6.20
CA LEU A 155 -1.50 2.82 -6.87
C LEU A 155 -2.88 2.75 -6.19
N SER A 156 -3.49 3.90 -5.94
CA SER A 156 -4.76 4.02 -5.19
C SER A 156 -5.97 4.36 -6.06
N SER A 157 -5.77 4.95 -7.23
CA SER A 157 -6.84 5.29 -8.16
C SER A 157 -7.24 4.07 -9.01
N ILE A 158 -8.50 3.67 -8.92
CA ILE A 158 -9.06 2.58 -9.72
C ILE A 158 -9.24 3.04 -11.17
N ASN A 159 -8.59 2.33 -12.09
CA ASN A 159 -8.90 2.48 -13.51
C ASN A 159 -10.19 1.72 -13.83
N LYS A 160 -11.31 2.44 -13.92
CA LYS A 160 -12.60 1.84 -14.24
C LYS A 160 -12.59 1.32 -15.68
N PRO A 161 -12.92 0.03 -15.92
CA PRO A 161 -13.03 -0.50 -17.27
C PRO A 161 -14.11 0.26 -18.05
N LYS A 162 -13.80 0.60 -19.31
CA LYS A 162 -14.72 1.27 -20.24
C LYS A 162 -15.08 0.31 -21.37
N PHE A 163 -15.98 -0.63 -21.11
CA PHE A 163 -16.48 -1.57 -22.11
C PHE A 163 -17.90 -1.19 -22.51
N ALA A 164 -18.21 -1.27 -23.81
CA ALA A 164 -19.58 -1.14 -24.28
C ALA A 164 -20.43 -2.25 -23.65
N GLY A 165 -21.59 -1.87 -23.08
CA GLY A 165 -22.51 -2.81 -22.43
C GLY A 165 -22.13 -3.24 -21.02
N ILE A 166 -21.08 -2.67 -20.39
CA ILE A 166 -20.70 -3.03 -19.02
C ILE A 166 -21.84 -2.85 -18.01
N ASP A 167 -22.63 -1.77 -18.15
CA ASP A 167 -23.76 -1.47 -17.26
C ASP A 167 -24.96 -2.40 -17.48
N SER A 168 -24.98 -3.16 -18.58
CA SER A 168 -26.03 -4.13 -18.89
C SER A 168 -25.71 -5.55 -18.40
N TYR A 169 -24.50 -5.78 -17.86
CA TYR A 169 -24.12 -7.07 -17.29
C TYR A 169 -24.90 -7.33 -16.00
N THR A 170 -25.63 -8.44 -15.97
CA THR A 170 -26.51 -8.81 -14.84
C THR A 170 -25.84 -9.71 -13.80
N GLY A 171 -24.61 -10.17 -14.08
CA GLY A 171 -23.83 -10.96 -13.13
C GLY A 171 -23.06 -10.09 -12.14
N ASP A 172 -22.56 -10.73 -11.09
CA ASP A 172 -21.66 -10.09 -10.14
C ASP A 172 -20.34 -9.72 -10.83
N TRP A 173 -19.86 -8.49 -10.64
CA TRP A 173 -18.53 -8.09 -11.09
C TRP A 173 -17.81 -7.27 -10.02
N TYR A 174 -16.49 -7.44 -9.99
CA TYR A 174 -15.63 -6.88 -8.96
C TYR A 174 -14.37 -6.27 -9.57
N ILE A 175 -13.74 -5.36 -8.83
CA ILE A 175 -12.43 -4.80 -9.19
C ILE A 175 -11.44 -5.23 -8.10
N THR A 176 -10.29 -5.77 -8.48
CA THR A 176 -9.26 -6.24 -7.55
C THR A 176 -8.84 -5.17 -6.54
N GLY A 177 -8.69 -3.91 -6.99
CA GLY A 177 -8.36 -2.75 -6.14
C GLY A 177 -9.50 -2.25 -5.24
N LYS A 178 -10.68 -2.88 -5.25
CA LYS A 178 -11.81 -2.58 -4.36
C LYS A 178 -12.59 -3.87 -4.06
N TRP A 179 -11.84 -4.92 -3.71
CA TRP A 179 -12.44 -6.22 -3.48
C TRP A 179 -13.36 -6.18 -2.24
N PRO A 180 -14.53 -6.84 -2.27
CA PRO A 180 -15.41 -6.93 -1.11
C PRO A 180 -14.70 -7.42 0.16
N HIS A 181 -15.19 -6.95 1.31
CA HIS A 181 -14.69 -7.40 2.61
C HIS A 181 -15.23 -8.77 3.02
N GLU A 182 -16.38 -9.15 2.44
CA GLU A 182 -17.03 -10.43 2.62
C GLU A 182 -16.41 -11.47 1.69
N LYS A 183 -16.42 -12.74 2.12
CA LYS A 183 -15.95 -13.84 1.28
C LYS A 183 -16.94 -14.05 0.14
N ILE A 184 -16.40 -14.10 -1.08
CA ILE A 184 -17.17 -14.39 -2.29
C ILE A 184 -17.10 -15.89 -2.54
N ASP A 185 -18.25 -16.55 -2.61
CA ASP A 185 -18.34 -17.95 -3.00
C ASP A 185 -18.41 -18.07 -4.53
N LEU A 186 -17.41 -18.75 -5.10
CA LEU A 186 -17.29 -19.00 -6.53
C LEU A 186 -17.63 -20.45 -6.89
N THR A 187 -18.03 -21.27 -5.91
CA THR A 187 -18.36 -22.69 -6.10
C THR A 187 -19.44 -22.83 -7.17
N GLY A 188 -19.17 -23.64 -8.19
CA GLY A 188 -20.09 -23.86 -9.30
C GLY A 188 -20.21 -22.70 -10.31
N LYS A 189 -19.60 -21.53 -10.05
CA LYS A 189 -19.69 -20.35 -10.93
C LYS A 189 -18.74 -20.44 -12.12
N THR A 190 -19.16 -19.87 -13.24
CA THR A 190 -18.28 -19.53 -14.37
C THR A 190 -17.77 -18.11 -14.19
N VAL A 191 -16.46 -17.94 -14.14
CA VAL A 191 -15.79 -16.68 -13.80
C VAL A 191 -15.01 -16.17 -15.00
N GLY A 192 -15.06 -14.87 -15.25
CA GLY A 192 -14.19 -14.17 -16.20
C GLY A 192 -13.25 -13.23 -15.47
N ILE A 193 -11.97 -13.16 -15.87
CA ILE A 193 -11.04 -12.14 -15.40
C ILE A 193 -10.45 -11.36 -16.57
N ILE A 194 -10.53 -10.03 -16.49
CA ILE A 194 -10.06 -9.12 -17.54
C ILE A 194 -8.76 -8.47 -17.08
N GLY A 195 -7.71 -8.65 -17.88
CA GLY A 195 -6.36 -8.19 -17.59
C GLY A 195 -5.47 -9.28 -17.02
N THR A 196 -4.15 -9.12 -17.22
CA THR A 196 -3.11 -10.10 -16.90
C THR A 196 -1.89 -9.44 -16.25
N GLY A 197 -2.09 -8.29 -15.59
CA GLY A 197 -1.06 -7.64 -14.76
C GLY A 197 -0.87 -8.36 -13.41
N SER A 198 -0.06 -7.79 -12.51
CA SER A 198 0.29 -8.43 -11.22
C SER A 198 -0.94 -8.92 -10.44
N SER A 199 -1.98 -8.09 -10.27
CA SER A 199 -3.20 -8.50 -9.56
C SER A 199 -3.89 -9.73 -10.17
N ALA A 200 -3.93 -9.82 -11.50
CA ALA A 200 -4.54 -10.95 -12.18
C ALA A 200 -3.66 -12.20 -12.13
N VAL A 201 -2.34 -12.06 -12.31
CA VAL A 201 -1.38 -13.17 -12.17
C VAL A 201 -1.49 -13.80 -10.78
N GLN A 202 -1.65 -12.99 -9.73
CA GLN A 202 -1.87 -13.47 -8.37
C GLN A 202 -3.27 -14.11 -8.19
N ALA A 203 -4.31 -13.54 -8.79
CA ALA A 203 -5.69 -14.01 -8.61
C ALA A 203 -6.05 -15.26 -9.41
N ILE A 204 -5.57 -15.39 -10.66
CA ILE A 204 -5.95 -16.44 -11.61
C ILE A 204 -5.82 -17.85 -11.00
N PRO A 205 -4.70 -18.24 -10.37
CA PRO A 205 -4.57 -19.59 -9.82
C PRO A 205 -5.59 -19.90 -8.73
N VAL A 206 -5.89 -18.90 -7.87
CA VAL A 206 -6.85 -19.06 -6.79
C VAL A 206 -8.28 -19.05 -7.31
N LEU A 207 -8.61 -18.20 -8.27
CA LEU A 207 -9.92 -18.19 -8.92
C LEU A 207 -10.19 -19.51 -9.66
N ALA A 208 -9.20 -20.03 -10.39
CA ALA A 208 -9.30 -21.29 -11.12
C ALA A 208 -9.55 -22.48 -10.19
N ALA A 209 -8.93 -22.50 -9.01
CA ALA A 209 -9.11 -23.56 -8.02
C ALA A 209 -10.48 -23.53 -7.33
N ASN A 210 -11.18 -22.39 -7.35
CA ASN A 210 -12.42 -22.17 -6.59
C ASN A 210 -13.66 -21.95 -7.47
N SER A 211 -13.55 -22.07 -8.80
CA SER A 211 -14.67 -21.90 -9.74
C SER A 211 -14.91 -23.15 -10.59
N LYS A 212 -16.10 -23.25 -11.21
CA LYS A 212 -16.39 -24.33 -12.18
C LYS A 212 -15.59 -24.15 -13.46
N HIS A 213 -15.43 -22.90 -13.90
CA HIS A 213 -14.70 -22.54 -15.10
C HIS A 213 -14.14 -21.12 -14.95
N LEU A 214 -12.92 -20.89 -15.44
CA LEU A 214 -12.30 -19.57 -15.49
C LEU A 214 -11.90 -19.24 -16.93
N THR A 215 -12.40 -18.11 -17.45
CA THR A 215 -11.94 -17.53 -18.72
C THR A 215 -11.05 -16.32 -18.44
N VAL A 216 -9.84 -16.31 -19.02
CA VAL A 216 -8.87 -15.22 -18.87
C VAL A 216 -8.85 -14.37 -20.14
N PHE A 217 -9.24 -13.10 -20.03
CA PHE A 217 -9.22 -12.14 -21.13
C PHE A 217 -7.90 -11.36 -21.11
N GLN A 218 -6.92 -11.88 -21.85
CA GLN A 218 -5.59 -11.28 -21.99
C GLN A 218 -5.54 -10.32 -23.18
N ARG A 219 -5.10 -9.08 -22.95
CA ARG A 219 -4.74 -8.16 -24.04
C ARG A 219 -3.27 -8.28 -24.43
N THR A 220 -2.38 -8.15 -23.45
CA THR A 220 -0.92 -8.20 -23.63
C THR A 220 -0.34 -9.14 -22.59
N ALA A 221 0.48 -10.10 -23.01
CA ALA A 221 1.16 -11.00 -22.10
C ALA A 221 2.23 -10.25 -21.31
N ASN A 222 2.26 -10.43 -19.99
CA ASN A 222 3.32 -9.90 -19.13
C ASN A 222 4.34 -11.01 -18.82
N TYR A 223 5.59 -10.60 -18.58
CA TYR A 223 6.58 -11.51 -18.02
C TYR A 223 6.24 -11.80 -16.55
N SER A 224 6.36 -13.07 -16.17
CA SER A 224 6.20 -13.54 -14.80
C SER A 224 7.27 -14.57 -14.49
N ILE A 225 7.75 -14.57 -13.25
CA ILE A 225 8.77 -15.49 -12.75
C ILE A 225 8.26 -16.13 -11.45
N PRO A 226 8.70 -17.35 -11.11
CA PRO A 226 8.26 -18.01 -9.89
C PRO A 226 8.61 -17.20 -8.65
N ALA A 227 7.65 -17.07 -7.73
CA ALA A 227 7.93 -16.47 -6.43
C ALA A 227 8.80 -17.39 -5.57
N ASN A 228 8.64 -18.72 -5.70
CA ASN A 228 9.23 -19.72 -4.80
C ASN A 228 8.96 -19.37 -3.33
N ASN A 229 7.69 -19.04 -3.06
CA ASN A 229 7.23 -18.74 -1.72
C ASN A 229 7.27 -20.01 -0.86
N LYS A 230 7.73 -19.85 0.38
CA LYS A 230 7.88 -20.91 1.37
C LYS A 230 7.70 -20.31 2.77
N PRO A 231 7.38 -21.13 3.79
CA PRO A 231 7.53 -20.70 5.18
C PRO A 231 8.94 -20.16 5.43
N LEU A 232 9.06 -19.13 6.27
CA LEU A 232 10.37 -18.63 6.68
C LEU A 232 11.04 -19.65 7.61
N ASP A 233 12.32 -19.90 7.37
CA ASP A 233 13.13 -20.77 8.22
C ASP A 233 13.38 -20.06 9.57
N PRO A 234 13.13 -20.70 10.73
CA PRO A 234 13.46 -20.13 12.03
C PRO A 234 14.91 -19.62 12.15
N GLU A 235 15.85 -20.27 11.48
CA GLU A 235 17.25 -19.85 11.44
C GLU A 235 17.44 -18.55 10.63
N GLU A 236 16.72 -18.42 9.52
CA GLU A 236 16.69 -17.19 8.72
C GLU A 236 16.05 -16.04 9.51
N ILE A 237 14.96 -16.31 10.23
CA ILE A 237 14.33 -15.33 11.12
C ILE A 237 15.30 -14.87 12.21
N ARG A 238 15.99 -15.80 12.88
CA ARG A 238 16.96 -15.46 13.93
C ARG A 238 18.10 -14.62 13.37
N TYR A 239 18.69 -15.03 12.26
CA TYR A 239 19.75 -14.26 11.60
C TYR A 239 19.29 -12.83 11.25
N VAL A 240 18.07 -12.68 10.71
CA VAL A 240 17.52 -11.36 10.37
C VAL A 240 17.33 -10.52 11.63
N LYS A 241 16.74 -11.09 12.69
CA LYS A 241 16.52 -10.40 13.96
C LYS A 241 17.83 -9.92 14.60
N ASP A 242 18.87 -10.76 14.58
CA ASP A 242 20.21 -10.42 15.09
C ASP A 242 20.92 -9.35 14.25
N ASN A 243 20.58 -9.23 12.96
CA ASN A 243 21.27 -8.37 12.00
C ASN A 243 20.40 -7.24 11.43
N TYR A 244 19.23 -6.96 12.02
CA TYR A 244 18.22 -6.08 11.42
C TYR A 244 18.80 -4.70 11.09
N SER A 245 19.54 -4.09 12.02
CA SER A 245 20.17 -2.77 11.81
C SER A 245 21.06 -2.73 10.56
N SER A 246 21.93 -3.74 10.39
CA SER A 246 22.82 -3.86 9.23
C SER A 246 22.03 -4.10 7.93
N ILE A 247 21.00 -4.94 7.99
CA ILE A 247 20.10 -5.18 6.84
C ILE A 247 19.39 -3.88 6.43
N ARG A 248 18.83 -3.13 7.38
CA ARG A 248 18.16 -1.85 7.12
C ARG A 248 19.11 -0.80 6.55
N GLU A 249 20.36 -0.77 6.98
CA GLU A 249 21.37 0.13 6.40
C GLU A 249 21.65 -0.22 4.95
N LYS A 250 21.83 -1.51 4.64
CA LYS A 250 21.97 -1.97 3.25
C LYS A 250 20.75 -1.62 2.40
N GLN A 251 19.54 -1.72 2.94
CA GLN A 251 18.32 -1.30 2.23
C GLN A 251 18.35 0.19 1.90
N ARG A 252 18.69 1.06 2.86
CA ARG A 252 18.75 2.52 2.66
C ARG A 252 19.77 2.93 1.59
N GLN A 253 20.90 2.24 1.54
CA GLN A 253 21.97 2.51 0.56
C GLN A 253 21.73 1.82 -0.80
N GLY A 254 20.91 0.77 -0.83
CA GLY A 254 20.66 -0.03 -2.02
C GLY A 254 19.74 0.65 -3.03
N ARG A 255 20.06 0.53 -4.33
CA ARG A 255 19.32 1.13 -5.45
C ARG A 255 17.80 0.87 -5.41
N ALA A 256 17.40 -0.32 -5.01
CA ALA A 256 16.00 -0.75 -4.99
C ALA A 256 15.35 -0.74 -3.60
N GLY A 257 16.08 -0.38 -2.53
CA GLY A 257 15.57 -0.47 -1.17
C GLY A 257 15.48 -1.91 -0.61
N VAL A 258 16.17 -2.86 -1.24
CA VAL A 258 16.09 -4.31 -0.95
C VAL A 258 17.53 -4.85 -0.76
N ALA A 259 17.86 -5.27 0.46
CA ALA A 259 19.19 -5.70 0.88
C ALA A 259 19.57 -7.10 0.39
N PHE A 260 18.60 -8.00 0.19
CA PHE A 260 18.89 -9.36 -0.30
C PHE A 260 18.98 -9.44 -1.83
N THR A 261 18.87 -8.31 -2.54
CA THR A 261 19.06 -8.24 -3.99
C THR A 261 20.55 -8.11 -4.33
N ASN A 262 21.16 -9.23 -4.72
CA ASN A 262 22.53 -9.24 -5.25
C ASN A 262 22.53 -8.85 -6.73
N MET A 263 23.03 -7.65 -7.03
CA MET A 263 23.23 -7.16 -8.40
C MET A 263 24.40 -7.89 -9.07
N GLY A 264 24.19 -8.34 -10.31
CA GLY A 264 25.26 -8.78 -11.19
C GLY A 264 26.25 -7.63 -11.45
N THR A 265 27.48 -7.99 -11.80
CA THR A 265 28.58 -7.03 -12.03
C THR A 265 29.06 -7.00 -13.48
N LYS A 266 28.54 -7.89 -14.33
CA LYS A 266 28.87 -8.00 -15.75
C LYS A 266 27.69 -7.55 -16.60
N SER A 267 27.95 -7.11 -17.82
CA SER A 267 26.89 -6.98 -18.83
C SER A 267 26.43 -8.35 -19.30
N ALA A 268 25.13 -8.51 -19.55
CA ALA A 268 24.60 -9.72 -20.16
C ALA A 268 25.20 -9.98 -21.56
N LEU A 269 25.65 -8.94 -22.27
CA LEU A 269 26.22 -9.05 -23.61
C LEU A 269 27.69 -9.49 -23.63
N GLU A 270 28.38 -9.39 -22.49
CA GLU A 270 29.82 -9.70 -22.37
C GLU A 270 30.11 -11.16 -22.02
N VAL A 271 29.08 -11.92 -21.63
CA VAL A 271 29.21 -13.32 -21.20
C VAL A 271 28.74 -14.30 -22.27
N SER A 272 29.18 -15.55 -22.16
CA SER A 272 28.74 -16.61 -23.08
C SER A 272 27.24 -16.88 -22.93
N LYS A 273 26.62 -17.47 -23.96
CA LYS A 273 25.22 -17.90 -23.89
C LYS A 273 24.98 -18.90 -22.75
N GLU A 274 25.93 -19.80 -22.52
CA GLU A 274 25.87 -20.80 -21.45
C GLU A 274 25.92 -20.15 -20.07
N GLU A 275 26.84 -19.20 -19.85
CA GLU A 275 26.93 -18.44 -18.59
C GLU A 275 25.64 -17.67 -18.31
N ARG A 276 25.06 -17.00 -19.33
CA ARG A 276 23.75 -16.34 -19.20
C ARG A 276 22.66 -17.27 -18.75
N LEU A 277 22.52 -18.41 -19.42
CA LEU A 277 21.43 -19.35 -19.12
C LEU A 277 21.60 -19.95 -17.72
N ASN A 278 22.82 -20.26 -17.30
CA ASN A 278 23.10 -20.78 -15.96
C ASN A 278 22.75 -19.75 -14.87
N GLU A 279 23.13 -18.48 -15.04
CA GLU A 279 22.76 -17.43 -14.06
C GLU A 279 21.25 -17.17 -14.07
N TYR A 280 20.60 -17.11 -15.24
CA TYR A 280 19.14 -16.98 -15.31
C TYR A 280 18.43 -18.15 -14.62
N GLN A 281 18.87 -19.39 -14.85
CA GLN A 281 18.29 -20.56 -14.21
C GLN A 281 18.46 -20.51 -12.69
N LYS A 282 19.67 -20.19 -12.20
CA LYS A 282 19.93 -20.02 -10.77
C LYS A 282 19.01 -18.98 -10.12
N ARG A 283 18.78 -17.84 -10.78
CA ARG A 283 17.88 -16.80 -10.27
C ARG A 283 16.41 -17.21 -10.37
N TRP A 284 16.03 -17.94 -11.42
CA TRP A 284 14.70 -18.52 -11.59
C TRP A 284 14.36 -19.49 -10.46
N ASP A 285 15.32 -20.33 -10.06
CA ASP A 285 15.17 -21.29 -8.96
C ASP A 285 15.13 -20.62 -7.58
N THR A 286 15.71 -19.42 -7.44
CA THR A 286 15.70 -18.65 -6.17
C THR A 286 14.45 -17.77 -6.02
N GLY A 287 13.90 -17.30 -7.14
CA GLY A 287 12.68 -16.48 -7.21
C GLY A 287 12.91 -14.97 -7.32
N TYR A 288 11.80 -14.23 -7.26
CA TYR A 288 11.59 -12.89 -7.84
C TYR A 288 12.75 -11.89 -7.80
N SER A 289 13.24 -11.50 -6.62
CA SER A 289 14.04 -10.28 -6.44
C SER A 289 15.40 -10.29 -7.15
N GLY A 290 15.94 -11.47 -7.45
CA GLY A 290 17.27 -11.59 -8.05
C GLY A 290 17.31 -11.62 -9.59
N PHE A 291 16.20 -11.94 -10.26
CA PHE A 291 16.23 -12.26 -11.69
C PHE A 291 16.51 -11.05 -12.57
N ILE A 292 15.82 -9.93 -12.32
CA ILE A 292 16.02 -8.67 -13.05
C ILE A 292 17.39 -8.03 -12.77
N SER A 293 18.07 -8.52 -11.74
CA SER A 293 19.37 -8.04 -11.27
C SER A 293 20.51 -8.98 -11.66
N ALA A 294 20.28 -9.97 -12.52
CA ALA A 294 21.29 -10.97 -12.90
C ALA A 294 22.53 -10.35 -13.56
N TYR A 295 22.35 -9.26 -14.30
CA TYR A 295 23.41 -8.52 -15.02
C TYR A 295 23.17 -7.01 -14.91
N THR A 296 24.19 -6.21 -15.18
CA THR A 296 24.11 -4.73 -15.22
C THR A 296 23.64 -4.19 -16.55
#